data_AF-A0A519FKI3-F1
#
_entry.id   AF-A0A519FKI3-F1
#
_cell.length_a   1.000
_cell.length_b   1.000
_cell.length_c   1.000
_cell.angle_alpha   90.00
_cell.angle_beta   90.00
_cell.angle_gamma   90.00
#
_symmetry.space_group_name_H-M   'P 1'
#
loop_
_entity.id
_entity.type
_entity.pdbx_description
1 polymer ?
#
loop_
_entity_poly.entity_id
_entity_poly.type
_entity_poly.pdbx_seq_one_letter_code
_entity_poly.pdbx_strand_id
1 'polypeptide(L)' 'PRFVDFFMQSGFNKAFAEKGLMKDYFKDVPVWLVTAEYPGLMGAGVALDQYAASASGKL' A
#
# COMPACT_ATOMS: atom_id res chain seq x y z
N PRO A 1 14.79 -12.84 2.69
CA PRO A 1 13.58 -12.09 3.11
C PRO A 1 13.33 -12.15 4.65
N ARG A 2 14.23 -11.56 5.46
CA ARG A 2 14.07 -11.56 6.93
C ARG A 2 13.04 -10.56 7.47
N PHE A 3 12.77 -9.52 6.71
CA PHE A 3 11.89 -8.44 7.14
C PHE A 3 10.41 -8.85 7.18
N VAL A 4 9.96 -9.73 6.27
CA VAL A 4 8.57 -10.18 6.23
C VAL A 4 8.22 -10.90 7.54
N ASP A 5 9.00 -11.90 7.92
CA ASP A 5 8.77 -12.66 9.15
C ASP A 5 8.87 -11.77 10.40
N PHE A 6 9.85 -10.87 10.42
CA PHE A 6 9.99 -9.88 11.49
C PHE A 6 8.77 -8.96 11.59
N PHE A 7 8.29 -8.42 10.47
CA PHE A 7 7.13 -7.52 10.42
C PHE A 7 5.84 -8.25 10.83
N MET A 8 5.64 -9.48 10.37
CA MET A 8 4.47 -10.30 10.73
C MET A 8 4.42 -10.64 12.22
N GLN A 9 5.59 -10.79 12.87
CA GLN A 9 5.69 -11.02 14.31
C GLN A 9 5.67 -9.71 15.13
N SER A 10 5.72 -8.55 14.47
CA SER A 10 5.73 -7.26 15.15
C SER A 10 4.34 -6.84 15.62
N GLY A 11 4.29 -5.92 16.58
CA GLY A 11 3.05 -5.30 17.05
C GLY A 11 2.54 -4.16 16.14
N PHE A 12 3.02 -4.03 14.90
CA PHE A 12 2.76 -2.84 14.07
C PHE A 12 1.28 -2.53 13.90
N ASN A 13 0.45 -3.52 13.51
CA ASN A 13 -0.98 -3.26 13.27
C ASN A 13 -1.71 -2.83 14.54
N LYS A 14 -1.36 -3.41 15.69
CA LYS A 14 -1.88 -3.00 17.00
C LYS A 14 -1.49 -1.56 17.32
N ALA A 15 -0.21 -1.22 17.19
CA ALA A 15 0.29 0.13 17.44
C ALA A 15 -0.29 1.17 16.45
N PHE A 16 -0.56 0.77 15.21
CA PHE A 16 -1.23 1.59 14.21
C PHE A 16 -2.67 1.92 14.63
N ALA A 17 -3.42 0.95 15.15
CA ALA A 17 -4.80 1.16 15.59
C ALA A 17 -4.92 1.88 16.95
N GLU A 18 -3.86 1.91 17.77
CA GLU A 18 -3.85 2.60 19.07
C GLU A 18 -3.83 4.14 18.90
N LYS A 19 -5.01 4.72 18.60
CA LYS A 19 -5.24 6.16 18.41
C LYS A 19 -6.16 6.78 19.47
N GLY A 20 -6.15 6.25 20.69
CA GLY A 20 -6.98 6.74 21.80
C GLY A 20 -8.47 6.66 21.47
N LEU A 21 -9.16 7.80 21.51
CA LEU A 21 -10.59 7.90 21.17
C LEU A 21 -10.88 7.43 19.73
N MET A 22 -9.93 7.58 18.81
CA MET A 22 -10.09 7.19 17.40
C MET A 22 -9.77 5.71 17.14
N LYS A 23 -9.45 4.90 18.16
CA LYS A 23 -9.03 3.50 17.96
C LYS A 23 -10.03 2.67 17.13
N ASP A 24 -11.32 2.90 17.35
CA ASP A 24 -12.38 2.12 16.69
C ASP A 24 -12.52 2.49 15.21
N TYR A 25 -12.11 3.70 14.83
CA TYR A 25 -12.06 4.12 13.43
C TYR A 25 -10.99 3.36 12.64
N PHE A 26 -9.87 3.03 13.28
CA PHE A 26 -8.73 2.34 12.65
C PHE A 26 -8.77 0.82 12.80
N LYS A 27 -9.68 0.28 13.62
CA LYS A 27 -9.76 -1.14 13.97
C LYS A 27 -9.84 -2.06 12.75
N ASP A 28 -10.61 -1.67 11.74
CA ASP A 28 -10.88 -2.49 10.55
C ASP A 28 -10.07 -2.05 9.32
N VAL A 29 -9.11 -1.13 9.50
CA VAL A 29 -8.22 -0.69 8.40
C VAL A 29 -7.14 -1.74 8.18
N PRO A 30 -7.09 -2.38 6.99
CA PRO A 30 -6.10 -3.43 6.74
C PRO A 30 -4.71 -2.82 6.48
N VAL A 31 -3.68 -3.48 7.01
CA VAL A 31 -2.27 -3.17 6.72
C VAL A 31 -1.70 -4.25 5.81
N TRP A 32 -1.05 -3.83 4.72
CA TRP A 32 -0.45 -4.73 3.73
C TRP A 32 1.04 -4.46 3.58
N LEU A 33 1.82 -5.53 3.40
CA LEU A 33 3.23 -5.44 3.04
C LEU A 33 3.39 -5.73 1.55
N VAL A 34 3.91 -4.77 0.79
CA VAL A 34 4.21 -4.96 -0.64
C VAL A 34 5.49 -5.78 -0.77
N THR A 35 5.38 -6.98 -1.36
CA THR A 35 6.50 -7.91 -1.58
C THR A 35 6.93 -8.01 -3.04
N ALA A 36 6.35 -7.19 -3.93
CA ALA A 36 6.77 -7.08 -5.32
C ALA A 36 8.24 -6.64 -5.41
N GLU A 37 8.96 -7.14 -6.41
CA GLU A 37 10.39 -6.84 -6.60
C GLU A 37 10.61 -5.39 -7.06
N TYR A 38 9.75 -4.90 -7.97
CA TYR A 38 9.85 -3.56 -8.56
C TYR A 38 8.51 -2.81 -8.58
N PRO A 39 7.87 -2.57 -7.43
CA PRO A 39 6.53 -1.96 -7.38
C PRO A 39 6.50 -0.55 -8.00
N GLY A 40 7.59 0.22 -7.85
CA GLY A 40 7.69 1.55 -8.44
C GLY A 40 7.75 1.53 -9.98
N LEU A 41 8.49 0.59 -10.56
CA LEU A 41 8.57 0.44 -12.03
C LEU A 41 7.23 -0.03 -12.60
N MET A 42 6.56 -0.95 -11.92
CA MET A 42 5.21 -1.39 -12.29
C MET A 42 4.23 -0.22 -12.27
N GLY A 43 4.24 0.60 -11.21
CA GLY A 43 3.41 1.80 -11.12
C GLY A 43 3.72 2.83 -12.21
N ALA A 44 5.00 3.03 -12.55
CA ALA A 44 5.42 3.94 -13.61
C ALA A 44 4.89 3.50 -14.99
N GLY A 45 4.92 2.19 -15.29
CA GLY A 45 4.35 1.66 -16.52
C GLY A 45 2.84 1.92 -16.63
N VAL A 46 2.09 1.62 -15.56
CA VAL A 46 0.65 1.89 -15.49
C VAL A 46 0.33 3.38 -15.68
N ALA A 47 1.12 4.27 -15.07
CA ALA A 47 0.92 5.71 -15.23
C ALA A 47 1.12 6.17 -16.68
N LEU A 48 2.12 5.62 -17.39
CA LEU A 48 2.36 5.91 -18.79
C LEU A 48 1.22 5.41 -19.68
N ASP A 49 0.73 4.19 -19.45
CA ASP A 49 -0.40 3.61 -20.19
C ASP A 49 -1.67 4.45 -20.01
N GLN A 50 -1.96 4.87 -18.76
CA GLN A 50 -3.08 5.77 -18.45
C GLN A 50 -2.93 7.13 -19.12
N TYR A 51 -1.72 7.69 -19.14
CA TYR A 51 -1.43 8.94 -19.83
C TYR A 51 -1.71 8.81 -21.33
N ALA A 52 -1.18 7.78 -21.98
CA ALA A 52 -1.40 7.51 -23.40
C ALA A 52 -2.90 7.30 -23.74
N ALA A 53 -3.62 6.53 -22.92
CA ALA A 53 -5.05 6.30 -23.10
C ALA A 53 -5.87 7.59 -22.94
N SER A 54 -5.56 8.41 -21.94
CA SER A 54 -6.25 9.70 -21.72
C SER A 54 -5.95 10.75 -22.79
N ALA A 55 -4.77 10.69 -23.42
CA ALA A 55 -4.40 11.56 -24.52
C ALA A 55 -5.15 11.22 -25.82
N SER A 56 -5.47 9.94 -26.04
CA SER A 56 -6.16 9.46 -27.25
C SER A 56 -7.64 9.84 -27.30
N GLY A 57 -8.30 10.03 -26.13
CA GLY A 57 -9.70 10.45 -26.03
C GLY A 57 -9.96 11.96 -26.12
N LYS A 58 -8.94 12.78 -26.41
CA LYS A 58 -9.06 14.25 -26.57
C LYS A 58 -9.16 14.72 -28.04
N LEU A 59 -9.40 13.80 -28.98
CA LEU A 59 -9.60 14.11 -30.41
C LEU A 59 -11.08 14.05 -30.79
#